data_AF-X0ZEF9-F1
#
_entry.id   AF-X0ZEF9-F1
#
_cell.length_a   1.000
_cell.length_b   1.000
_cell.length_c   1.000
_cell.angle_alpha   90.00
_cell.angle_beta   90.00
_cell.angle_gamma   90.00
#
_symmetry.space_group_name_H-M   'P 1'
#
loop_
_entity.id
_entity.type
_entity.pdbx_description
1 polymer ?
#
loop_
_entity_poly.entity_id
_entity_poly.type
_entity_poly.pdbx_seq_one_letter_code
_entity_poly.pdbx_strand_id
1 'polypeptide(L)'
;MPLDILSLGASGAIFGLIGAALSIIIKERNNPLIILGLIYVFYFVITSFSAGTNFIAHIFGLLGGLTAGYIFRRSKHNEELY
;
A
#
# COMPACT_ATOMS: atom_id res chain seq x y z
N MET A 1 8.12 10.25 26.50
CA MET A 1 7.61 10.80 25.22
C MET A 1 6.67 9.76 24.65
N PRO A 2 5.46 10.07 24.15
CA PRO A 2 4.56 9.00 23.74
C PRO A 2 5.04 8.48 22.39
N LEU A 3 5.85 7.40 22.41
CA LEU A 3 6.24 6.66 21.20
C LEU A 3 5.01 6.13 20.44
N ASP A 4 3.87 5.99 21.13
CA ASP A 4 2.65 5.41 20.61
C ASP A 4 2.04 6.23 19.46
N ILE A 5 2.17 7.57 19.49
CA ILE A 5 1.61 8.43 18.43
C ILE A 5 2.40 8.29 17.12
N LEU A 6 3.72 8.12 17.21
CA LEU A 6 4.61 7.90 16.07
C LEU A 6 4.38 6.51 15.43
N SER A 7 4.19 5.49 16.27
CA SER A 7 3.84 4.12 15.86
C SER A 7 2.52 4.05 15.08
N LEU A 8 1.49 4.79 15.53
CA LEU A 8 0.17 4.79 14.89
C LEU A 8 0.22 5.25 13.42
N GLY A 9 1.02 6.26 13.09
CA GLY A 9 1.15 6.79 11.72
C GLY A 9 2.12 6.01 10.82
N ALA A 10 3.23 5.53 11.39
CA ALA A 10 4.27 4.82 10.63
C ALA A 10 3.74 3.54 9.99
N SER A 11 2.90 2.79 10.70
CA SER A 11 2.28 1.57 10.15
C SER A 11 1.39 1.87 8.94
N GLY A 12 0.58 2.94 8.96
CA GLY A 12 -0.19 3.38 7.79
C GLY A 12 0.68 3.70 6.56
N ALA A 13 1.87 4.27 6.76
CA ALA A 13 2.82 4.53 5.67
C ALA A 13 3.38 3.22 5.07
N ILE A 14 3.63 2.19 5.89
CA ILE A 14 4.02 0.86 5.39
C ILE A 14 2.92 0.27 4.51
N PHE A 15 1.66 0.35 4.95
CA PHE A 15 0.52 -0.06 4.12
C PHE A 15 0.44 0.74 2.80
N GLY A 16 0.77 2.03 2.83
CA GLY A 16 0.91 2.85 1.63
C GLY A 16 2.00 2.37 0.67
N LEU A 17 3.17 1.99 1.17
CA LEU A 17 4.21 1.41 0.33
C LEU A 17 3.79 0.07 -0.28
N ILE A 18 3.11 -0.78 0.50
CA ILE A 18 2.56 -2.05 0.01
C ILE A 18 1.55 -1.80 -1.13
N GLY A 19 0.63 -0.83 -0.95
CA GLY A 19 -0.34 -0.46 -1.98
C GLY A 19 0.32 0.05 -3.26
N ALA A 20 1.32 0.93 -3.13
CA ALA A 20 2.07 1.45 -4.27
C ALA A 20 2.81 0.34 -5.03
N ALA A 21 3.46 -0.58 -4.31
CA ALA A 21 4.13 -1.74 -4.90
C ALA A 21 3.13 -2.68 -5.62
N LEU A 22 1.95 -2.90 -5.04
CA LEU A 22 0.91 -3.70 -5.70
C LEU A 22 0.44 -3.05 -7.00
N SER A 23 0.31 -1.71 -7.04
CA SER A 23 0.00 -0.99 -8.28
C SER A 23 1.03 -1.26 -9.38
N ILE A 24 2.30 -1.40 -9.01
CA ILE A 24 3.40 -1.64 -9.95
C ILE A 24 3.27 -3.04 -10.56
N ILE A 25 3.07 -4.04 -9.70
CA ILE A 25 2.95 -5.45 -10.07
C ILE A 25 1.72 -5.71 -10.96
N ILE A 26 0.58 -5.09 -10.63
CA ILE A 26 -0.65 -5.19 -11.44
C ILE A 26 -0.41 -4.71 -12.86
N LYS A 27 0.32 -3.61 -13.04
CA LYS A 27 0.59 -3.04 -14.36
C LYS A 27 1.55 -3.89 -15.18
N GLU A 28 2.50 -4.57 -14.54
CA GLU A 28 3.41 -5.51 -15.20
C GLU A 28 2.72 -6.81 -15.64
N ARG A 29 1.44 -7.00 -15.28
CA ARG A 29 0.62 -8.16 -15.65
C ARG A 29 1.25 -9.52 -15.29
N ASN A 30 2.08 -9.53 -14.25
CA ASN A 30 2.67 -10.75 -13.73
C ASN A 30 1.67 -11.43 -12.77
N ASN A 31 0.76 -12.22 -13.34
CA ASN A 31 -0.35 -12.84 -12.59
C ASN A 31 0.10 -13.61 -11.33
N PRO A 32 1.17 -14.42 -11.36
CA PRO A 32 1.71 -15.04 -10.13
C PRO A 32 2.07 -14.03 -9.04
N LEU A 33 2.76 -12.93 -9.39
CA LEU A 33 3.12 -11.89 -8.42
C LEU A 33 1.92 -11.08 -7.94
N ILE A 34 0.90 -10.87 -8.80
CA ILE A 34 -0.35 -10.23 -8.41
C ILE A 34 -1.06 -11.08 -7.35
N ILE A 35 -1.20 -12.39 -7.61
CA ILE A 35 -1.83 -13.33 -6.66
C ILE A 35 -1.05 -13.35 -5.35
N LEU A 36 0.28 -13.45 -5.41
CA LEU A 36 1.13 -13.42 -4.22
C LEU A 36 0.99 -12.10 -3.45
N GLY A 37 0.98 -10.96 -4.15
CA GLY A 37 0.80 -9.65 -3.57
C GLY A 37 -0.57 -9.50 -2.89
N LEU A 38 -1.64 -10.00 -3.51
CA LEU A 38 -2.97 -10.02 -2.92
C LEU A 38 -3.06 -10.91 -1.68
N ILE A 39 -2.41 -12.08 -1.68
CA ILE A 39 -2.32 -12.94 -0.48
C ILE A 39 -1.61 -12.20 0.65
N TYR A 40 -0.50 -11.52 0.37
CA TYR A 40 0.22 -10.72 1.36
C TYR A 40 -0.62 -9.56 1.89
N VAL A 41 -1.28 -8.80 1.02
CA VAL A 41 -2.19 -7.72 1.43
C VAL A 41 -3.30 -8.25 2.32
N PHE A 42 -3.92 -9.37 1.94
CA PHE A 42 -4.97 -9.99 2.73
C PHE A 42 -4.46 -10.43 4.11
N TYR A 43 -3.30 -11.10 4.17
CA TYR A 43 -2.66 -11.50 5.42
C TYR A 43 -2.38 -10.29 6.33
N PHE A 44 -1.77 -9.23 5.79
CA PHE A 44 -1.46 -8.02 6.55
C PHE A 44 -2.70 -7.31 7.07
N VAL A 45 -3.75 -7.21 6.24
CA VAL A 45 -5.03 -6.60 6.65
C VAL A 45 -5.67 -7.41 7.77
N ILE A 46 -5.77 -8.74 7.65
CA ILE A 46 -6.39 -9.59 8.67
C ILE A 46 -5.61 -9.55 9.99
N THR A 47 -4.29 -9.67 9.94
CA THR A 47 -3.44 -9.61 11.15
C THR A 47 -3.43 -8.25 11.82
N SER A 48 -3.75 -7.19 11.08
CA SER A 48 -3.79 -5.82 11.60
C SER A 48 -5.08 -5.46 12.34
N PHE A 49 -6.07 -6.36 12.43
CA PHE A 49 -7.26 -6.17 13.26
C PHE A 49 -7.04 -6.53 14.76
N SER A 50 -5.80 -6.71 15.21
CA SER A 50 -5.50 -6.94 16.62
C SER A 50 -5.93 -5.75 17.52
N ALA A 51 -6.24 -6.00 18.79
CA ALA A 51 -6.62 -4.94 19.72
C ALA A 51 -5.46 -3.93 19.90
N GLY A 52 -5.72 -2.65 19.61
CA GLY A 52 -4.76 -1.54 19.79
C GLY A 52 -4.18 -0.94 18.50
N THR A 53 -4.47 -1.50 17.32
CA THR A 53 -4.05 -0.95 16.03
C THR A 53 -5.16 -0.17 15.34
N ASN A 54 -4.80 0.93 14.66
CA ASN A 54 -5.76 1.74 13.93
C ASN A 54 -5.98 1.16 12.53
N PHE A 55 -6.91 0.22 12.38
CA PHE A 55 -7.20 -0.43 11.09
C PHE A 55 -7.56 0.59 9.99
N ILE A 56 -8.16 1.72 10.36
CA ILE A 56 -8.50 2.80 9.43
C ILE A 56 -7.23 3.36 8.80
N ALA A 57 -6.17 3.60 9.60
CA ALA A 57 -4.89 4.08 9.08
C ALA A 57 -4.25 3.09 8.10
N HIS A 58 -4.42 1.78 8.30
CA HIS A 58 -3.91 0.75 7.39
C HIS A 58 -4.70 0.68 6.08
N ILE A 59 -6.03 0.74 6.14
CA ILE A 59 -6.89 0.73 4.95
C ILE A 59 -6.65 1.99 4.11
N PHE A 60 -6.65 3.17 4.72
CA PHE A 60 -6.39 4.42 4.01
C PHE A 60 -4.95 4.50 3.52
N GLY A 61 -3.98 3.99 4.27
CA GLY A 61 -2.60 3.81 3.83
C GLY A 61 -2.55 2.99 2.53
N LEU A 62 -3.10 1.77 2.57
CA LEU A 62 -3.12 0.84 1.43
C LEU A 62 -3.79 1.42 0.19
N LEU A 63 -4.99 1.98 0.34
CA LEU A 63 -5.74 2.57 -0.78
C LEU A 63 -5.06 3.83 -1.32
N GLY A 64 -4.55 4.69 -0.42
CA GLY A 64 -3.81 5.89 -0.79
C GLY A 64 -2.54 5.55 -1.56
N GLY A 65 -1.78 4.56 -1.08
CA GLY A 65 -0.60 4.04 -1.74
C GLY A 65 -0.87 3.45 -3.12
N LEU A 66 -1.90 2.61 -3.25
CA LEU A 66 -2.33 2.03 -4.52
C LEU A 66 -2.69 3.12 -5.54
N THR A 67 -3.46 4.12 -5.10
CA THR A 67 -3.90 5.22 -5.95
C THR A 67 -2.74 6.13 -6.34
N ALA A 68 -1.87 6.49 -5.39
CA ALA A 68 -0.66 7.27 -5.65
C ALA A 68 0.30 6.56 -6.61
N GLY A 69 0.56 5.27 -6.38
CA GLY A 69 1.39 4.44 -7.26
C GLY A 69 0.85 4.40 -8.70
N TYR A 70 -0.47 4.35 -8.85
CA TYR A 70 -1.12 4.43 -10.17
C TYR A 70 -0.96 5.83 -10.81
N ILE A 71 -1.21 6.91 -10.06
CA ILE A 71 -1.16 8.29 -10.56
C ILE A 71 0.28 8.71 -10.93
N PHE A 72 1.25 8.58 -10.02
CA PHE A 72 2.62 9.04 -10.25
C PHE A 72 3.29 8.32 -11.43
N ARG A 73 2.94 7.05 -11.63
CA ARG A 73 3.45 6.28 -12.76
C ARG A 73 2.78 6.65 -14.08
N ARG A 74 1.50 7.05 -14.07
CA ARG A 74 0.85 7.62 -15.24
C ARG A 74 1.47 8.96 -15.65
N SER A 75 1.89 9.78 -14.67
CA SER A 75 2.62 11.03 -14.94
C SER A 75 3.95 10.76 -15.64
N LYS A 76 4.76 9.82 -15.13
CA LYS A 76 6.05 9.42 -15.72
C LYS A 76 5.94 8.95 -17.18
N HIS A 77 4.94 8.13 -17.49
CA HIS A 77 4.71 7.66 -18.86
C HIS A 77 4.34 8.80 -19.83
N ASN A 78 3.72 9.88 -19.34
CA ASN A 78 3.38 11.02 -20.18
C ASN A 78 4.60 11.93 -20.42
N GLU A 79 5.53 12.03 -19.46
CA GLU A 79 6.77 12.81 -19.61
C GLU A 79 7.76 12.16 -20.61
N GLU A 80 7.76 10.84 -20.77
CA GLU A 80 8.62 10.13 -21.75
C GLU A 80 8.13 10.25 -23.21
N LEU A 81 6.92 10.76 -23.45
CA LEU A 81 6.29 10.86 -24.78
C LEU A 81 6.32 12.29 -25.37
N TYR A 82 6.92 13.26 -24.68
CA TYR A 82 7.14 14.64 -25.13
C TYR A 82 8.64 14.96 -25.16
#